data_AF-A0A6A0QZF8-F1
#
_entry.id   AF-A0A6A0QZF8-F1
#
_cell.length_a   1.000
_cell.length_b   1.000
_cell.length_c   1.000
_cell.angle_alpha   90.00
_cell.angle_beta   90.00
_cell.angle_gamma   90.00
#
_symmetry.space_group_name_H-M   'P 1'
#
loop_
_entity.id
_entity.type
_entity.pdbx_description
1 polymer ?
#
loop_
_entity_poly.entity_id
_entity_poly.type
_entity_poly.pdbx_seq_one_letter_code
_entity_poly.pdbx_strand_id
1 'polypeptide(L)'
;MVRSEKSRRPLSRLEKAAVILQVAVAGTFGIVGLVQSDDPDWGGLLRFLVLMMTALWFAGIVGSVFLALVFEKTAIRLAILLVVPLAAFAVMIGLAYV
;
A
#
# COMPACT_ATOMS: atom_id res chain seq x y z
N MET A 1 18.77 33.00 -4.32
CA MET A 1 17.49 32.32 -4.03
C MET A 1 17.79 30.93 -3.48
N VAL A 2 17.82 30.77 -2.15
CA VAL A 2 17.98 29.46 -1.52
C VAL A 2 16.59 28.82 -1.50
N ARG A 3 16.35 27.83 -2.35
CA ARG A 3 15.16 26.96 -2.24
C ARG A 3 15.24 26.35 -0.84
N SER A 4 14.33 26.76 0.04
CA SER A 4 14.08 26.12 1.32
C SER A 4 14.03 24.62 1.08
N GLU A 5 15.02 23.90 1.61
CA GLU A 5 14.92 22.47 1.82
C GLU A 5 13.67 22.28 2.66
N LYS A 6 12.59 21.83 2.01
CA LYS A 6 11.36 21.41 2.67
C LYS A 6 11.77 20.26 3.58
N SER A 7 12.14 20.59 4.81
CA SER A 7 12.62 19.65 5.83
C SER A 7 11.56 18.58 5.96
N ARG A 8 11.80 17.43 5.33
CA ARG A 8 10.87 16.30 5.34
C ARG A 8 10.80 15.83 6.78
N ARG A 9 9.78 16.27 7.51
CA ARG A 9 9.59 15.87 8.91
C ARG A 9 9.50 14.35 8.96
N PRO A 10 10.33 13.69 9.79
CA PRO A 10 10.31 12.24 9.91
C PRO A 10 8.92 11.77 10.35
N LEU A 11 8.53 10.56 9.94
CA LEU A 11 7.26 9.97 10.36
C LEU A 11 7.24 9.81 11.89
N SER A 12 6.16 10.24 12.50
CA SER A 12 5.82 10.03 13.90
C SER A 12 5.60 8.54 14.18
N ARG A 13 5.55 8.17 15.47
CA ARG A 13 5.33 6.77 15.89
C ARG A 13 4.03 6.19 15.32
N LEU A 14 2.95 6.98 15.31
CA LEU A 14 1.64 6.56 14.78
C LEU A 14 1.67 6.37 13.26
N GLU A 15 2.31 7.27 12.52
CA GLU A 15 2.45 7.14 11.06
C GLU A 15 3.32 5.93 10.69
N LYS A 16 4.38 5.66 11.46
CA LYS A 16 5.17 4.42 11.31
C LYS A 16 4.34 3.18 11.61
N ALA A 17 3.53 3.19 12.68
CA ALA A 17 2.64 2.07 12.99
C ALA A 17 1.62 1.82 11.87
N ALA A 18 1.06 2.87 11.26
CA ALA A 18 0.17 2.75 10.12
C ALA A 18 0.87 2.11 8.91
N VAL A 19 2.11 2.53 8.60
CA VAL A 19 2.90 1.92 7.52
C VAL A 19 3.22 0.46 7.82
N ILE A 20 3.66 0.14 9.05
CA ILE A 20 3.98 -1.23 9.46
C ILE A 20 2.74 -2.13 9.35
N LEU A 21 1.57 -1.65 9.79
CA LEU A 21 0.31 -2.37 9.66
C LEU A 21 -0.02 -2.67 8.19
N GLN A 22 0.10 -1.68 7.31
CA GLN A 22 -0.15 -1.86 5.87
C GLN A 22 0.82 -2.86 5.24
N VAL A 23 2.11 -2.80 5.59
CA VAL A 23 3.12 -3.75 5.12
C VAL A 23 2.83 -5.16 5.63
N ALA A 24 2.41 -5.31 6.89
CA ALA A 24 2.04 -6.60 7.46
C ALA A 24 0.84 -7.20 6.71
N VAL A 25 -0.21 -6.41 6.46
CA VAL A 25 -1.38 -6.84 5.69
C VAL A 25 -0.98 -7.27 4.27
N ALA A 26 -0.22 -6.44 3.55
CA ALA A 26 0.26 -6.77 2.22
C ALA A 26 1.11 -8.05 2.21
N GLY A 27 1.97 -8.22 3.21
CA GLY A 27 2.78 -9.43 3.39
C GLY A 27 1.91 -10.68 3.63
N THR A 28 0.90 -10.59 4.49
CA THR A 28 -0.04 -11.70 4.72
C THR A 28 -0.78 -12.09 3.44
N PHE A 29 -1.31 -11.11 2.69
CA PHE A 29 -1.97 -11.38 1.41
C PHE A 29 -1.02 -12.00 0.39
N GLY A 30 0.22 -11.51 0.29
CA GLY A 30 1.23 -12.08 -0.59
C GLY A 30 1.59 -13.52 -0.24
N ILE A 31 1.76 -13.83 1.05
CA ILE A 31 2.07 -15.18 1.52
C ILE A 31 0.89 -16.13 1.28
N VAL A 32 -0.34 -15.74 1.66
CA VAL A 32 -1.55 -16.53 1.39
C VAL A 32 -1.69 -16.78 -0.11
N GLY A 33 -1.43 -15.73 -0.89
CA GLY A 33 -1.38 -15.78 -2.34
C GLY A 33 -0.44 -16.84 -2.87
N LEU A 34 0.82 -16.82 -2.43
CA LEU A 34 1.87 -17.77 -2.82
C LEU A 34 1.56 -19.21 -2.38
N VAL A 35 1.04 -19.40 -1.16
CA VAL A 35 0.68 -20.72 -0.63
C VAL A 35 -0.49 -21.32 -1.42
N GLN A 36 -1.55 -20.55 -1.67
CA GLN A 36 -2.67 -20.99 -2.51
C GLN A 36 -2.28 -21.19 -3.97
N SER A 37 -1.29 -20.43 -4.42
CA SER A 37 -0.65 -20.56 -5.71
C SER A 37 0.01 -21.93 -5.91
N ASP A 38 0.60 -22.52 -4.87
CA ASP A 38 1.27 -23.83 -4.92
C ASP A 38 0.30 -25.01 -5.05
N ASP A 39 -1.00 -24.78 -4.97
CA ASP A 39 -2.01 -25.78 -5.32
C ASP A 39 -2.09 -25.95 -6.86
N PRO A 40 -1.97 -27.18 -7.40
CA PRO A 40 -2.07 -27.44 -8.84
C PRO A 40 -3.40 -27.02 -9.47
N ASP A 41 -4.46 -26.94 -8.67
CA ASP A 41 -5.80 -26.53 -9.09
C ASP A 41 -5.92 -25.00 -9.30
N TRP A 42 -4.99 -24.22 -8.76
CA TRP A 42 -4.94 -22.77 -8.93
C TRP A 42 -4.16 -22.42 -10.21
N GLY A 43 -4.90 -22.28 -11.32
CA GLY A 43 -4.32 -21.96 -12.62
C GLY A 43 -3.43 -20.71 -12.62
N GLY A 44 -2.44 -20.66 -13.52
CA GLY A 44 -1.40 -19.62 -13.57
C GLY A 44 -1.91 -18.17 -13.62
N LEU A 45 -3.13 -17.94 -14.10
CA LEU A 45 -3.80 -16.64 -14.06
C LEU A 45 -4.04 -16.14 -12.63
N LEU A 46 -4.47 -17.04 -11.73
CA LEU A 46 -4.80 -16.68 -10.35
C LEU A 46 -3.53 -16.37 -9.54
N ARG A 47 -2.47 -17.15 -9.74
CA ARG A 47 -1.09 -16.84 -9.32
C ARG A 47 -0.67 -15.43 -9.72
N PHE A 48 -0.81 -15.11 -11.00
CA PHE A 48 -0.44 -13.82 -11.56
C PHE A 48 -1.25 -12.68 -10.92
N LEU A 49 -2.57 -12.85 -10.77
CA LEU A 49 -3.44 -11.84 -10.17
C LEU A 49 -3.07 -11.54 -8.72
N VAL A 50 -2.78 -12.55 -7.90
CA VAL A 50 -2.43 -12.30 -6.50
C VAL A 50 -1.08 -11.60 -6.36
N LEU A 51 -0.08 -12.01 -7.16
CA LEU A 51 1.22 -11.33 -7.19
C LEU A 51 1.08 -9.89 -7.67
N MET A 52 0.29 -9.65 -8.72
CA MET A 52 0.00 -8.33 -9.26
C MET A 52 -0.70 -7.44 -8.23
N MET A 53 -1.73 -7.94 -7.54
CA MET A 53 -2.44 -7.19 -6.50
C MET A 53 -1.53 -6.86 -5.31
N THR A 54 -0.69 -7.81 -4.90
CA THR A 54 0.28 -7.60 -3.82
C THR A 54 1.29 -6.51 -4.19
N ALA A 55 1.85 -6.58 -5.41
CA ALA A 55 2.78 -5.57 -5.92
C ALA A 55 2.13 -4.18 -6.03
N LEU A 56 0.90 -4.10 -6.52
CA LEU A 56 0.13 -2.85 -6.59
C LEU A 56 -0.15 -2.28 -5.20
N TRP A 57 -0.44 -3.11 -4.21
CA TRP A 57 -0.60 -2.68 -2.83
C TRP A 57 0.70 -2.06 -2.29
N PHE A 58 1.84 -2.71 -2.50
CA PHE A 58 3.14 -2.17 -2.11
C PHE A 58 3.45 -0.83 -2.80
N ALA A 59 3.15 -0.71 -4.09
CA ALA A 59 3.27 0.56 -4.82
C ALA A 59 2.37 1.65 -4.21
N GLY A 60 1.14 1.30 -3.82
CA GLY A 60 0.22 2.18 -3.11
C GLY A 60 0.74 2.66 -1.75
N ILE A 61 1.36 1.76 -0.97
CA ILE A 61 2.01 2.13 0.30
C ILE A 61 3.14 3.14 0.03
N VAL A 62 4.06 2.82 -0.89
CA VAL A 62 5.18 3.70 -1.23
C VAL A 62 4.68 5.07 -1.69
N GLY A 63 3.73 5.12 -2.62
CA GLY A 63 3.12 6.35 -3.10
C GLY A 63 2.46 7.16 -1.98
N SER A 64 1.73 6.50 -1.08
CA SER A 64 1.07 7.16 0.05
C SER A 64 2.09 7.73 1.05
N VAL A 65 3.23 7.07 1.27
CA VAL A 65 4.32 7.60 2.11
C VAL A 65 4.93 8.84 1.47
N PHE A 66 5.24 8.81 0.18
CA PHE A 66 5.74 9.99 -0.54
C PHE A 66 4.75 11.15 -0.50
N LEU A 67 3.46 10.87 -0.69
CA LEU A 67 2.41 11.87 -0.64
C LEU A 67 2.24 12.43 0.77
N ALA A 68 2.24 11.60 1.81
CA ALA A 68 2.16 12.02 3.21
C ALA A 68 3.35 12.89 3.63
N LEU A 69 4.52 12.75 3.01
CA LEU A 69 5.67 13.65 3.28
C LEU A 69 5.47 15.07 2.73
N VAL A 70 4.50 15.30 1.84
CA VAL A 70 4.20 16.63 1.28
C VAL A 70 3.41 17.49 2.25
N PHE A 71 2.65 16.88 3.16
CA PHE A 71 1.71 17.56 4.06
C PHE A 71 2.30 17.77 5.46
N GLU A 72 1.93 18.89 6.08
CA GLU A 72 2.42 19.26 7.43
C GLU A 72 1.51 18.77 8.56
N LYS A 73 0.21 18.57 8.27
CA LYS A 73 -0.78 18.16 9.28
C LYS A 73 -0.76 16.65 9.46
N THR A 74 -0.41 16.18 10.66
CA THR A 74 -0.38 14.75 11.03
C THR A 74 -1.69 14.02 10.71
N ALA A 75 -2.84 14.66 10.92
CA ALA A 75 -4.14 14.09 10.59
C ALA A 75 -4.29 13.78 9.09
N ILE A 76 -3.78 14.67 8.21
CA ILE A 76 -3.79 14.48 6.76
C ILE A 76 -2.82 13.37 6.37
N ARG A 77 -1.63 13.32 6.99
CA ARG A 77 -0.63 12.28 6.76
C ARG A 77 -1.20 10.90 7.11
N LEU A 78 -1.83 10.76 8.27
CA LEU A 78 -2.50 9.53 8.68
C LEU A 78 -3.66 9.16 7.76
N ALA A 79 -4.49 10.13 7.36
CA ALA A 79 -5.58 9.88 6.41
C ALA A 79 -5.02 9.34 5.08
N ILE A 80 -3.94 9.92 4.56
CA ILE A 80 -3.31 9.45 3.32
C ILE A 80 -2.77 8.03 3.48
N LEU A 81 -2.04 7.76 4.57
CA LEU A 81 -1.42 6.45 4.83
C LEU A 81 -2.45 5.33 5.04
N LEU A 82 -3.65 5.66 5.50
CA LEU A 82 -4.71 4.68 5.75
C LEU A 82 -5.67 4.54 4.57
N VAL A 83 -6.09 5.66 3.98
CA VAL A 83 -7.16 5.70 2.97
C VAL A 83 -6.64 5.39 1.57
N VAL A 84 -5.45 5.89 1.19
CA VAL A 84 -4.95 5.70 -0.19
C VAL A 84 -4.72 4.23 -0.54
N PRO A 85 -4.09 3.39 0.32
CA PRO A 85 -3.96 1.96 0.03
C PRO A 85 -5.32 1.24 -0.07
N LEU A 86 -6.27 1.58 0.82
CA LEU A 86 -7.62 1.00 0.82
C LEU A 86 -8.42 1.42 -0.44
N ALA A 87 -8.34 2.69 -0.83
CA ALA A 87 -9.01 3.19 -2.02
C ALA A 87 -8.43 2.57 -3.30
N ALA A 88 -7.10 2.42 -3.39
CA ALA A 88 -6.46 1.74 -4.51
C ALA A 88 -6.94 0.28 -4.61
N PHE A 89 -7.06 -0.42 -3.48
CA PHE A 89 -7.58 -1.78 -3.45
C PHE A 89 -9.06 -1.86 -3.85
N ALA A 90 -9.90 -0.95 -3.33
CA ALA A 90 -11.32 -0.90 -3.67
C ALA A 90 -11.54 -0.62 -5.18
N VAL A 91 -10.74 0.26 -5.78
CA VAL A 91 -10.79 0.53 -7.22
C VAL A 91 -10.38 -0.70 -8.02
N MET A 92 -9.34 -1.43 -7.62
CA MET A 92 -8.94 -2.67 -8.30
C MET A 92 -10.02 -3.75 -8.24
N ILE A 93 -10.66 -3.93 -7.08
CA ILE A 93 -11.81 -4.82 -6.94
C ILE A 93 -12.91 -4.36 -7.89
N GLY A 94 -13.32 -3.09 -7.83
CA GLY A 94 -14.38 -2.56 -8.69
C GLY A 94 -14.11 -2.78 -10.18
N LEU A 95 -12.86 -2.56 -10.64
CA LEU A 95 -12.44 -2.79 -12.02
C LEU A 95 -12.41 -4.27 -12.43
N ALA A 96 -12.29 -5.20 -11.49
CA ALA A 96 -12.33 -6.64 -11.77
C ALA A 96 -13.76 -7.17 -12.01
N TYR A 97 -14.79 -6.41 -11.62
CA TYR A 97 -16.21 -6.80 -11.75
C TYR A 97 -16.98 -5.98 -12.80
N VAL A 98 -16.30 -5.16 -13.61
CA VAL A 98 -16.86 -4.39 -14.74
C VAL A 98 -16.36 -4.98 -16.05
#